data_AF-A0A8J5K2H8-F1
#
_entry.id   AF-A0A8J5K2H8-F1
#
_cell.length_a   1.000
_cell.length_b   1.000
_cell.length_c   1.000
_cell.angle_alpha   90.00
_cell.angle_beta   90.00
_cell.angle_gamma   90.00
#
_symmetry.space_group_name_H-M   'P 1'
#
loop_
_entity.id
_entity.type
_entity.pdbx_description
1 polymer ?
#
loop_
_entity_poly.entity_id
_entity_poly.type
_entity_poly.pdbx_seq_one_letter_code
_entity_poly.pdbx_strand_id
1 'polypeptide(L)'
;MCLSVVLHRPSCSGTSHSSAGSTAMLNCRILYIVDDNYPLLNTSPSPPTRLCYLRQVSWMRARDLHLLTVGRFTYTSDERFKAVHQTGSQDWLLKIFYVQDRDAGPYECQVSTTPPMSHTVWLTVVEPQTVVLGGPELYINAGSAINLTCLVKYLPEPTPYIFWFHDEVLLSYDSERGGVTVSTEHGQNTVSRLLIHQAAAKDSGHYTCSPATAPTHSIIVHVINSEKPAAIHHKNTTSNSSEGGGPGHLPAGPLQLLLVGLLPIMVSTGGQDLVEVLGRTAAWWRAWWQAWLGVCWWWWWWWEGERQVTGLATTLTR
;
A
#
# COMPACT_ATOMS: atom_id res chain seq x y z
N MET A 1 -4.87 42.31 -17.28
CA MET A 1 -4.64 41.67 -15.96
C MET A 1 -4.77 40.18 -16.15
N CYS A 2 -3.74 39.40 -15.78
CA CYS A 2 -3.70 37.95 -16.05
C CYS A 2 -4.55 37.18 -15.04
N LEU A 3 -5.49 36.39 -15.56
CA LEU A 3 -6.48 35.66 -14.76
C LEU A 3 -5.83 34.51 -13.96
N SER A 4 -6.27 34.31 -12.73
CA SER A 4 -5.87 33.16 -11.89
C SER A 4 -6.59 31.90 -12.35
N VAL A 5 -5.87 30.81 -12.67
CA VAL A 5 -6.48 29.46 -12.73
C VAL A 5 -6.42 28.90 -11.32
N VAL A 6 -7.55 28.43 -10.80
CA VAL A 6 -7.51 27.65 -9.55
C VAL A 6 -7.40 26.19 -9.94
N LEU A 7 -6.17 25.69 -10.03
CA LEU A 7 -5.94 24.25 -9.90
C LEU A 7 -6.19 23.94 -8.43
N HIS A 8 -7.32 23.33 -8.10
CA HIS A 8 -7.43 22.76 -6.77
C HIS A 8 -6.30 21.73 -6.65
N ARG A 9 -5.47 21.84 -5.60
CA ARG A 9 -4.72 20.67 -5.13
C ARG A 9 -5.80 19.62 -4.90
N PRO A 10 -5.88 18.55 -5.71
CA PRO A 10 -6.67 17.42 -5.29
C PRO A 10 -6.10 17.05 -3.93
N SER A 11 -6.97 16.97 -2.93
CA SER A 11 -6.66 16.24 -1.72
C SER A 11 -6.00 14.93 -2.17
N CYS A 12 -4.75 14.71 -1.74
CA CYS A 12 -3.81 13.68 -2.19
C CYS A 12 -3.03 14.03 -3.46
N SER A 13 -1.70 14.09 -3.33
CA SER A 13 -0.73 13.87 -4.40
C SER A 13 -1.27 12.84 -5.40
N GLY A 14 -1.64 13.29 -6.61
CA GLY A 14 -2.33 12.49 -7.61
C GLY A 14 -1.47 11.30 -8.02
N THR A 15 -1.61 10.19 -7.32
CA THR A 15 -0.86 8.96 -7.59
C THR A 15 -1.79 8.04 -8.35
N SER A 16 -1.37 7.66 -9.55
CA SER A 16 -2.07 6.69 -10.39
C SER A 16 -1.30 5.38 -10.39
N HIS A 17 -2.02 4.29 -10.14
CA HIS A 17 -1.47 2.94 -10.15
C HIS A 17 -1.96 2.22 -11.40
N SER A 18 -1.05 1.59 -12.13
CA SER A 18 -1.41 0.80 -13.32
C SER A 18 -0.46 -0.37 -13.45
N SER A 19 -0.92 -1.48 -14.00
CA SER A 19 -0.05 -2.64 -14.21
C SER A 19 0.73 -2.58 -15.51
N ALA A 20 1.86 -3.26 -15.53
CA ALA A 20 2.62 -3.46 -16.75
C ALA A 20 1.74 -4.13 -17.82
N GLY A 21 1.79 -3.62 -19.05
CA GLY A 21 0.95 -4.05 -20.17
C GLY A 21 -0.47 -3.46 -20.19
N SER A 22 -0.95 -2.87 -19.09
CA SER A 22 -2.28 -2.23 -19.03
C SER A 22 -2.31 -0.85 -19.68
N THR A 23 -3.47 -0.20 -19.65
CA THR A 23 -3.60 1.23 -20.01
C THR A 23 -3.65 2.08 -18.76
N ALA A 24 -2.64 2.92 -18.53
CA ALA A 24 -2.68 3.91 -17.46
C ALA A 24 -3.54 5.10 -17.88
N MET A 25 -4.26 5.65 -16.91
CA MET A 25 -5.06 6.87 -17.08
C MET A 25 -4.69 7.89 -16.00
N LEU A 26 -4.12 9.01 -16.43
CA LEU A 26 -3.80 10.14 -15.57
C LEU A 26 -4.87 11.21 -15.76
N ASN A 27 -5.49 11.69 -14.68
CA ASN A 27 -6.51 12.73 -14.74
C ASN A 27 -5.99 14.06 -14.21
N CYS A 28 -6.24 15.12 -14.98
CA CYS A 28 -6.06 16.50 -14.59
C CYS A 28 -7.40 17.23 -14.70
N ARG A 29 -7.99 17.61 -13.57
CA ARG A 29 -9.28 18.29 -13.52
C ARG A 29 -9.13 19.80 -13.38
N ILE A 30 -9.75 20.56 -14.28
CA ILE A 30 -9.70 22.02 -14.35
C ILE A 30 -11.11 22.57 -14.13
N LEU A 31 -11.40 23.05 -12.92
CA LEU A 31 -12.77 23.41 -12.50
C LEU A 31 -13.32 24.65 -13.20
N TYR A 32 -12.48 25.65 -13.47
CA TYR A 32 -12.91 26.85 -14.19
C TYR A 32 -11.72 27.65 -14.74
N ILE A 33 -11.95 28.25 -15.89
CA ILE A 33 -11.25 29.43 -16.39
C ILE A 33 -12.22 30.56 -16.06
N VAL A 34 -12.04 31.30 -14.95
CA VAL A 34 -12.89 32.47 -14.69
C VAL A 34 -12.58 33.50 -15.78
N ASP A 35 -13.59 33.98 -16.50
CA ASP A 35 -13.57 35.30 -17.12
C ASP A 35 -14.10 36.29 -16.07
N ASP A 36 -13.27 37.23 -15.61
CA ASP A 36 -13.77 38.35 -14.83
C ASP A 36 -14.59 39.25 -15.76
N ASN A 37 -15.89 38.97 -15.90
CA ASN A 37 -16.90 39.98 -16.22
C ASN A 37 -18.31 39.49 -15.89
N TYR A 38 -18.75 39.83 -14.69
CA TYR A 38 -20.10 40.34 -14.51
C TYR A 38 -20.22 41.61 -15.38
N PRO A 39 -21.16 41.71 -16.34
CA PRO A 39 -21.21 42.83 -17.25
C PRO A 39 -21.73 44.07 -16.52
N LEU A 40 -20.85 45.04 -16.27
CA LEU A 40 -21.32 46.42 -16.18
C LEU A 40 -21.45 46.96 -17.59
N LEU A 41 -22.72 46.97 -18.02
CA LEU A 41 -23.29 47.73 -19.12
C LEU A 41 -22.50 49.04 -19.34
N ASN A 42 -21.90 49.22 -20.52
CA ASN A 42 -21.86 50.54 -21.11
C ASN A 42 -21.69 50.53 -22.63
N THR A 43 -22.56 51.33 -23.21
CA THR A 43 -22.75 51.75 -24.59
C THR A 43 -21.51 52.42 -25.20
N SER A 44 -21.10 52.01 -26.41
CA SER A 44 -20.56 52.85 -27.51
C SER A 44 -19.78 51.98 -28.53
N PRO A 45 -19.79 52.30 -29.85
CA PRO A 45 -19.28 51.42 -30.90
C PRO A 45 -17.82 51.72 -31.27
N SER A 46 -16.92 50.77 -31.01
CA SER A 46 -15.64 50.65 -31.72
C SER A 46 -15.22 49.16 -31.73
N PRO A 47 -14.60 48.63 -32.80
CA PRO A 47 -14.01 47.30 -32.74
C PRO A 47 -12.57 47.44 -32.21
N PRO A 48 -12.18 46.69 -31.18
CA PRO A 48 -11.16 45.66 -31.44
C PRO A 48 -11.24 44.41 -30.53
N THR A 49 -10.47 43.39 -30.94
CA THR A 49 -10.04 42.18 -30.21
C THR A 49 -11.03 41.02 -30.03
N ARG A 50 -11.05 40.13 -31.05
CA ARG A 50 -11.20 38.68 -30.79
C ARG A 50 -10.03 38.19 -29.92
N LEU A 51 -10.30 37.16 -29.12
CA LEU A 51 -9.37 36.23 -28.46
C LEU A 51 -8.79 36.63 -27.08
N CYS A 52 -9.66 36.74 -26.06
CA CYS A 52 -9.26 36.36 -24.70
C CYS A 52 -9.31 34.83 -24.57
N TYR A 53 -8.14 34.21 -24.80
CA TYR A 53 -7.62 32.95 -24.26
C TYR A 53 -8.50 31.69 -24.23
N LEU A 54 -8.47 30.92 -25.32
CA LEU A 54 -8.51 29.45 -25.23
C LEU A 54 -7.26 28.99 -24.46
N ARG A 55 -7.38 28.75 -23.16
CA ARG A 55 -6.29 28.16 -22.38
C ARG A 55 -6.08 26.72 -22.81
N GLN A 56 -4.87 26.40 -23.24
CA GLN A 56 -4.51 25.06 -23.65
C GLN A 56 -3.94 24.30 -22.45
N VAL A 57 -4.24 23.00 -22.41
CA VAL A 57 -3.72 22.06 -21.43
C VAL A 57 -2.69 21.17 -22.12
N SER A 58 -1.50 21.06 -21.57
CA SER A 58 -0.45 20.19 -22.09
C SER A 58 -0.06 19.15 -21.05
N TRP A 59 0.26 17.95 -21.51
CA TRP A 59 0.90 16.94 -20.69
C TRP A 59 2.38 16.89 -21.02
N MET A 60 3.21 16.84 -19.99
CA MET A 60 4.65 16.68 -20.10
C MET A 60 5.14 15.61 -19.15
N ARG A 61 6.23 14.94 -19.52
CA ARG A 61 6.92 14.04 -18.60
C ARG A 61 7.95 14.87 -17.83
N ALA A 62 7.85 14.89 -16.50
CA ALA A 62 8.64 15.82 -15.69
C ALA A 62 10.12 15.41 -15.58
N ARG A 63 10.44 14.12 -15.72
CA ARG A 63 11.82 13.61 -15.60
C ARG A 63 12.80 14.16 -16.65
N ASP A 64 12.30 14.39 -17.87
CA ASP A 64 13.07 14.76 -19.06
C ASP A 64 12.50 16.01 -19.76
N LEU A 65 11.50 16.65 -19.13
CA LEU A 65 10.74 17.79 -19.66
C LEU A 65 10.18 17.54 -21.08
N HIS A 66 9.91 16.27 -21.41
CA HIS A 66 9.44 15.91 -22.74
C HIS A 66 7.96 16.23 -22.89
N LEU A 67 7.62 17.06 -23.88
CA LEU A 67 6.23 17.41 -24.19
C LEU A 67 5.52 16.20 -24.81
N LEU A 68 4.43 15.75 -24.19
CA LEU A 68 3.67 14.59 -24.64
C LEU A 68 2.50 15.00 -25.52
N THR A 69 1.66 15.91 -25.03
CA THR A 69 0.43 16.33 -25.71
C THR A 69 0.15 17.82 -25.51
N VAL A 70 -0.55 18.42 -26.46
CA VAL A 70 -1.09 19.79 -26.37
C VAL A 70 -2.57 19.76 -26.75
N GLY A 71 -3.43 20.12 -25.80
CA GLY A 71 -4.86 19.92 -25.89
C GLY A 71 -5.19 18.45 -26.14
N ARG A 72 -5.87 18.18 -27.26
CA ARG A 72 -6.22 16.82 -27.71
C ARG A 72 -5.19 16.22 -28.68
N PHE A 73 -4.18 16.98 -29.07
CA PHE A 73 -3.18 16.56 -30.05
C PHE A 73 -1.97 15.95 -29.35
N THR A 74 -1.47 14.84 -29.90
CA THR A 74 -0.25 14.20 -29.41
C THR A 74 0.96 14.83 -30.10
N TYR A 75 1.93 15.30 -29.31
CA TYR A 75 3.16 15.93 -29.80
C TYR A 75 4.33 14.93 -29.87
N THR A 76 4.40 14.03 -28.90
CA THR A 76 5.41 12.96 -28.90
C THR A 76 5.23 12.01 -30.08
N SER A 77 6.33 11.39 -30.54
CA SER A 77 6.32 10.32 -31.54
C SER A 77 5.87 8.97 -30.99
N ASP A 78 5.88 8.80 -29.66
CA ASP A 78 5.39 7.58 -29.01
C ASP A 78 3.86 7.53 -29.08
N GLU A 79 3.34 6.68 -29.98
CA GLU A 79 1.90 6.55 -30.25
C GLU A 79 1.08 6.03 -29.05
N ARG A 80 1.74 5.46 -28.03
CA ARG A 80 1.07 4.95 -26.82
C ARG A 80 0.49 6.08 -25.97
N PHE A 81 1.00 7.31 -26.10
CA PHE A 81 0.47 8.45 -25.38
C PHE A 81 -0.67 9.07 -26.18
N LYS A 82 -1.86 9.19 -25.57
CA LYS A 82 -3.02 9.86 -26.18
C LYS A 82 -3.69 10.78 -25.18
N ALA A 83 -3.95 12.03 -25.58
CA ALA A 83 -4.78 12.94 -24.81
C ALA A 83 -6.27 12.69 -25.11
N VAL A 84 -7.07 12.58 -24.06
CA VAL A 84 -8.52 12.43 -24.15
C VAL A 84 -9.18 13.56 -23.37
N HIS A 85 -10.03 14.31 -24.06
CA HIS A 85 -10.84 15.36 -23.47
C HIS A 85 -12.19 15.42 -24.18
N GLN A 86 -13.27 15.36 -23.38
CA GLN A 86 -14.63 15.49 -23.87
C GLN A 86 -15.06 16.95 -23.80
N THR A 87 -15.65 17.47 -24.88
CA THR A 87 -16.14 18.85 -24.94
C THR A 87 -17.11 19.13 -23.80
N GLY A 88 -16.83 20.16 -23.00
CA GLY A 88 -17.64 20.53 -21.83
C GLY A 88 -17.24 19.82 -20.52
N SER A 89 -16.33 18.85 -20.57
CA SER A 89 -15.75 18.25 -19.36
C SER A 89 -14.69 19.16 -18.76
N GLN A 90 -14.47 19.03 -17.46
CA GLN A 90 -13.36 19.64 -16.74
C GLN A 90 -12.12 18.72 -16.72
N ASP A 91 -12.29 17.45 -17.09
CA ASP A 91 -11.24 16.45 -17.03
C ASP A 91 -10.42 16.42 -18.32
N TRP A 92 -9.10 16.47 -18.13
CA TRP A 92 -8.09 16.30 -19.16
C TRP A 92 -7.32 15.04 -18.84
N LEU A 93 -7.54 14.00 -19.64
CA LEU A 93 -6.97 12.68 -19.40
C LEU A 93 -5.76 12.44 -20.31
N LEU A 94 -4.69 11.90 -19.75
CA LEU A 94 -3.61 11.27 -20.52
C LEU A 94 -3.75 9.75 -20.40
N LYS A 95 -3.94 9.09 -21.54
CA LYS A 95 -3.88 7.63 -21.65
C LYS A 95 -2.50 7.21 -22.11
N ILE A 96 -1.95 6.19 -21.45
CA ILE A 96 -0.68 5.56 -21.80
C ILE A 96 -0.98 4.08 -22.03
N PHE A 97 -0.94 3.64 -23.29
CA PHE A 97 -1.17 2.23 -23.64
C PHE A 97 0.08 1.38 -23.39
N TYR A 98 -0.13 0.10 -23.08
CA TYR A 98 0.94 -0.88 -22.85
C TYR A 98 2.02 -0.34 -21.91
N VAL A 99 1.59 0.04 -20.71
CA VAL A 99 2.45 0.66 -19.69
C VAL A 99 3.64 -0.24 -19.40
N GLN A 100 4.82 0.35 -19.28
CA GLN A 100 6.04 -0.35 -18.93
C GLN A 100 6.61 0.21 -17.63
N ASP A 101 7.41 -0.56 -16.90
CA ASP A 101 8.01 -0.11 -15.64
C ASP A 101 8.81 1.18 -15.81
N ARG A 102 9.44 1.36 -16.98
CA ARG A 102 10.16 2.59 -17.35
C ARG A 102 9.28 3.82 -17.51
N ASP A 103 7.96 3.66 -17.64
CA ASP A 103 7.02 4.79 -17.72
C ASP A 103 6.68 5.33 -16.33
N ALA A 104 7.05 4.63 -15.25
CA ALA A 104 6.86 5.10 -13.89
C ALA A 104 7.57 6.44 -13.64
N GLY A 105 6.93 7.30 -12.86
CA GLY A 105 7.47 8.60 -12.46
C GLY A 105 6.47 9.76 -12.58
N PRO A 106 6.96 11.00 -12.41
CA PRO A 106 6.13 12.19 -12.42
C PRO A 106 5.78 12.66 -13.84
N TYR A 107 4.51 12.96 -14.03
CA TYR A 107 3.92 13.59 -15.21
C TYR A 107 3.27 14.90 -14.78
N GLU A 108 3.38 15.94 -15.60
CA GLU A 108 2.81 17.25 -15.31
C GLU A 108 1.74 17.62 -16.32
N CYS A 109 0.60 18.03 -15.79
CA CYS A 109 -0.44 18.70 -16.53
C CYS A 109 -0.22 20.21 -16.38
N GLN A 110 0.05 20.91 -17.48
CA GLN A 110 0.34 22.33 -17.49
C GLN A 110 -0.75 23.09 -18.25
N VAL A 111 -1.16 24.24 -17.70
CA VAL A 111 -2.09 25.17 -18.34
C VAL A 111 -1.32 26.40 -18.83
N SER A 112 -1.63 26.86 -20.05
CA SER A 112 -0.97 27.98 -20.72
C SER A 112 -1.28 29.37 -20.12
N THR A 113 -1.29 29.48 -18.79
CA THR A 113 -1.44 30.75 -18.06
C THR A 113 -0.11 31.51 -17.98
N THR A 114 -0.16 32.75 -17.52
CA THR A 114 1.04 33.56 -17.27
C THR A 114 1.01 34.05 -15.82
N PRO A 115 1.84 33.47 -14.91
CA PRO A 115 2.77 32.35 -15.12
C PRO A 115 2.05 31.01 -15.37
N PRO A 116 2.71 30.02 -16.01
CA PRO A 116 2.12 28.72 -16.28
C PRO A 116 1.82 28.00 -14.96
N MET A 117 0.63 27.41 -14.89
CA MET A 117 0.21 26.64 -13.73
C MET A 117 0.30 25.16 -14.06
N SER A 118 0.92 24.37 -13.18
CA SER A 118 1.11 22.93 -13.37
C SER A 118 0.56 22.12 -12.20
N HIS A 119 0.18 20.88 -12.49
CA HIS A 119 -0.18 19.87 -11.52
C HIS A 119 0.57 18.57 -11.83
N THR A 120 1.34 18.07 -10.86
CA THR A 120 2.12 16.84 -11.00
C THR A 120 1.32 15.63 -10.55
N VAL A 121 1.27 14.61 -11.39
CA VAL A 121 0.66 13.30 -11.18
C VAL A 121 1.76 12.23 -11.23
N TRP A 122 1.81 11.35 -10.23
CA TRP A 122 2.78 10.27 -10.14
C TRP A 122 2.21 8.98 -10.71
N LEU A 123 2.83 8.41 -11.74
CA LEU A 123 2.50 7.07 -12.23
C LEU A 123 3.37 6.04 -11.52
N THR A 124 2.73 5.10 -10.84
CA THR A 124 3.38 3.91 -10.25
C THR A 124 2.95 2.68 -11.03
N VAL A 125 3.93 1.91 -11.50
CA VAL A 125 3.66 0.63 -12.17
C VAL A 125 3.68 -0.47 -11.12
N VAL A 126 2.59 -1.23 -11.03
CA VAL A 126 2.37 -2.25 -9.98
C VAL A 126 1.98 -3.60 -10.58
N GLU A 127 2.38 -4.68 -9.94
CA GLU A 127 1.98 -6.02 -10.37
C GLU A 127 0.53 -6.33 -9.92
N PRO A 128 -0.20 -7.24 -10.63
CA PRO A 128 -1.49 -7.72 -10.17
C PRO A 128 -1.42 -8.30 -8.76
N GLN A 129 -2.40 -7.96 -7.93
CA GLN A 129 -2.43 -8.41 -6.54
C GLN A 129 -3.79 -9.01 -6.20
N THR A 130 -3.77 -10.13 -5.48
CA THR A 130 -4.96 -10.78 -4.94
C THR A 130 -4.92 -10.67 -3.43
N VAL A 131 -6.05 -10.29 -2.83
CA VAL A 131 -6.19 -10.16 -1.39
C VAL A 131 -7.55 -10.71 -0.98
N VAL A 132 -7.56 -11.62 -0.01
CA VAL A 132 -8.80 -12.05 0.65
C VAL A 132 -8.98 -11.20 1.89
N LEU A 133 -10.11 -10.51 2.00
CA LEU A 133 -10.40 -9.61 3.09
C LEU A 133 -10.64 -10.39 4.39
N GLY A 134 -10.19 -9.84 5.52
CA GLY A 134 -10.36 -10.45 6.84
C GLY A 134 -9.25 -11.40 7.29
N GLY A 135 -8.17 -11.55 6.51
CA GLY A 135 -7.00 -12.34 6.89
C GLY A 135 -6.02 -11.64 7.87
N PRO A 136 -4.96 -12.34 8.30
CA PRO A 136 -4.56 -13.69 7.89
C PRO A 136 -5.41 -14.80 8.53
N GLU A 137 -6.06 -14.53 9.66
CA GLU A 137 -6.91 -15.46 10.40
C GLU A 137 -8.30 -14.86 10.65
N LEU A 138 -9.34 -15.65 10.42
CA LEU A 138 -10.73 -15.26 10.62
C LEU A 138 -11.43 -16.25 11.54
N TYR A 139 -12.12 -15.75 12.57
CA TYR A 139 -12.83 -16.57 13.54
C TYR A 139 -14.35 -16.41 13.37
N ILE A 140 -15.07 -17.52 13.24
CA ILE A 140 -16.51 -17.55 12.92
C ILE A 140 -17.22 -18.51 13.88
N ASN A 141 -18.41 -18.17 14.34
CA ASN A 141 -19.18 -19.07 15.19
C ASN A 141 -19.85 -20.19 14.37
N ALA A 142 -19.88 -21.40 14.92
CA ALA A 142 -20.63 -22.51 14.36
C ALA A 142 -22.10 -22.12 14.13
N GLY A 143 -22.69 -22.57 13.01
CA GLY A 143 -24.03 -22.21 12.55
C GLY A 143 -24.14 -20.89 11.80
N SER A 144 -23.12 -20.01 11.86
CA SER A 144 -23.09 -18.75 11.10
C SER A 144 -22.73 -18.99 9.62
N ALA A 145 -22.80 -17.96 8.77
CA ALA A 145 -22.32 -18.06 7.39
C ALA A 145 -20.87 -17.57 7.27
N ILE A 146 -20.03 -18.30 6.54
CA ILE A 146 -18.70 -17.84 6.13
C ILE A 146 -18.86 -16.96 4.90
N ASN A 147 -18.36 -15.72 4.95
CA ASN A 147 -18.40 -14.78 3.83
C ASN A 147 -17.00 -14.26 3.54
N LEU A 148 -16.33 -14.86 2.57
CA LEU A 148 -15.00 -14.44 2.16
C LEU A 148 -15.10 -13.60 0.89
N THR A 149 -14.48 -12.43 0.92
CA THR A 149 -14.40 -11.55 -0.25
C THR A 149 -12.96 -11.50 -0.73
N CYS A 150 -12.72 -11.99 -1.93
CA CYS A 150 -11.46 -11.90 -2.64
C CYS A 150 -11.48 -10.71 -3.60
N LEU A 151 -10.47 -9.86 -3.50
CA LEU A 151 -10.28 -8.67 -4.29
C LEU A 151 -9.01 -8.82 -5.14
N VAL A 152 -9.18 -8.82 -6.46
CA VAL A 152 -8.08 -8.85 -7.42
C VAL A 152 -7.91 -7.46 -8.02
N LYS A 153 -6.75 -6.84 -7.75
CA LYS A 153 -6.40 -5.47 -8.12
C LYS A 153 -5.38 -5.45 -9.25
N TYR A 154 -5.35 -4.32 -9.95
CA TYR A 154 -4.33 -3.99 -10.96
C TYR A 154 -4.25 -5.01 -12.11
N LEU A 155 -5.36 -5.66 -12.44
CA LEU A 155 -5.42 -6.51 -13.62
C LEU A 155 -5.54 -5.64 -14.89
N PRO A 156 -4.73 -5.88 -15.93
CA PRO A 156 -4.86 -5.19 -17.21
C PRO A 156 -6.19 -5.52 -17.91
N GLU A 157 -6.63 -6.76 -17.76
CA GLU A 157 -7.88 -7.30 -18.29
C GLU A 157 -8.54 -8.19 -17.22
N PRO A 158 -9.88 -8.19 -17.09
CA PRO A 158 -10.56 -9.04 -16.11
C PRO A 158 -10.19 -10.52 -16.29
N THR A 159 -9.92 -11.21 -15.18
CA THR A 159 -9.63 -12.65 -15.19
C THR A 159 -10.87 -13.44 -15.66
N PRO A 160 -10.74 -14.46 -16.53
CA PRO A 160 -11.87 -15.21 -17.06
C PRO A 160 -12.58 -16.08 -15.99
N TYR A 161 -11.85 -16.49 -14.96
CA TYR A 161 -12.39 -17.25 -13.83
C TYR A 161 -11.56 -17.00 -12.56
N ILE A 162 -12.18 -17.29 -11.41
CA ILE A 162 -11.55 -17.31 -10.09
C ILE A 162 -12.02 -18.58 -9.39
N PHE A 163 -11.07 -19.40 -8.95
CA PHE A 163 -11.34 -20.60 -8.18
C PHE A 163 -11.11 -20.36 -6.70
N TRP A 164 -11.92 -21.03 -5.87
CA TRP A 164 -11.74 -21.08 -4.44
C TRP A 164 -11.33 -22.49 -4.03
N PHE A 165 -10.31 -22.60 -3.19
CA PHE A 165 -9.87 -23.86 -2.63
C PHE A 165 -10.05 -23.84 -1.11
N HIS A 166 -10.41 -24.99 -0.56
CA HIS A 166 -10.40 -25.28 0.88
C HIS A 166 -9.44 -26.44 1.11
N ASP A 167 -8.36 -26.19 1.85
CA ASP A 167 -7.28 -27.17 2.10
C ASP A 167 -6.79 -27.87 0.83
N GLU A 168 -6.48 -27.07 -0.21
CA GLU A 168 -6.03 -27.50 -1.55
C GLU A 168 -7.08 -28.25 -2.40
N VAL A 169 -8.31 -28.41 -1.91
CA VAL A 169 -9.41 -29.00 -2.67
C VAL A 169 -10.27 -27.91 -3.28
N LEU A 170 -10.53 -28.03 -4.59
CA LEU A 170 -11.41 -27.11 -5.30
C LEU A 170 -12.82 -27.14 -4.69
N LEU A 171 -13.32 -25.98 -4.26
CA LEU A 171 -14.68 -25.84 -3.78
C LEU A 171 -15.64 -25.82 -4.98
N SER A 172 -16.48 -26.86 -5.06
CA SER A 172 -17.56 -26.95 -6.05
C SER A 172 -18.85 -26.34 -5.51
N TYR A 173 -19.57 -25.61 -6.36
CA TYR A 173 -20.93 -25.15 -6.07
C TYR A 173 -21.93 -26.32 -5.95
N ASP A 174 -21.64 -27.44 -6.62
CA ASP A 174 -22.42 -28.69 -6.57
C ASP A 174 -21.94 -29.65 -5.46
N SER A 175 -21.25 -29.14 -4.43
CA SER A 175 -20.79 -30.00 -3.33
C SER A 175 -21.95 -30.74 -2.66
N GLU A 176 -21.74 -32.00 -2.28
CA GLU A 176 -22.73 -32.83 -1.56
C GLU A 176 -23.22 -32.20 -0.24
N ARG A 177 -22.41 -31.27 0.30
CA ARG A 177 -22.74 -30.48 1.47
C ARG A 177 -23.93 -29.53 1.23
N GLY A 178 -24.04 -28.97 0.03
CA GLY A 178 -24.95 -27.87 -0.28
C GLY A 178 -24.60 -26.55 0.45
N GLY A 179 -25.19 -25.45 0.00
CA GLY A 179 -25.05 -24.15 0.66
C GLY A 179 -23.71 -23.44 0.43
N VAL A 180 -22.96 -23.81 -0.61
CA VAL A 180 -21.79 -23.07 -1.10
C VAL A 180 -22.21 -22.24 -2.30
N THR A 181 -21.99 -20.93 -2.26
CA THR A 181 -22.23 -20.06 -3.42
C THR A 181 -21.02 -19.20 -3.69
N VAL A 182 -20.68 -19.05 -4.96
CA VAL A 182 -19.58 -18.19 -5.43
C VAL A 182 -20.17 -17.19 -6.39
N SER A 183 -19.94 -15.90 -6.13
CA SER A 183 -20.34 -14.81 -7.01
C SER A 183 -19.11 -14.01 -7.41
N THR A 184 -18.90 -13.81 -8.71
CA THR A 184 -17.78 -13.03 -9.22
C THR A 184 -18.30 -11.84 -9.99
N GLU A 185 -17.87 -10.64 -9.58
CA GLU A 185 -18.22 -9.36 -10.18
C GLU A 185 -16.98 -8.77 -10.85
N HIS A 186 -17.11 -8.46 -12.14
CA HIS A 186 -16.07 -7.78 -12.90
C HIS A 186 -16.36 -6.27 -12.92
N GLY A 187 -15.45 -5.49 -12.36
CA GLY A 187 -15.48 -4.02 -12.39
C GLY A 187 -14.09 -3.45 -12.61
N GLN A 188 -13.80 -2.28 -12.03
CA GLN A 188 -12.44 -1.72 -12.04
C GLN A 188 -11.44 -2.63 -11.30
N ASN A 189 -11.91 -3.32 -10.27
CA ASN A 189 -11.26 -4.48 -9.66
C ASN A 189 -12.20 -5.67 -9.80
N THR A 190 -11.65 -6.89 -9.90
CA THR A 190 -12.48 -8.09 -9.89
C THR A 190 -12.72 -8.53 -8.45
N VAL A 191 -13.97 -8.77 -8.07
CA VAL A 191 -14.36 -9.17 -6.72
C VAL A 191 -15.04 -10.53 -6.78
N SER A 192 -14.52 -11.51 -6.07
CA SER A 192 -15.17 -12.82 -5.90
C SER A 192 -15.61 -13.00 -4.45
N ARG A 193 -16.88 -13.35 -4.22
CA ARG A 193 -17.42 -13.63 -2.89
C ARG A 193 -17.77 -15.10 -2.77
N LEU A 194 -17.16 -15.77 -1.81
CA LEU A 194 -17.48 -17.14 -1.40
C LEU A 194 -18.37 -17.07 -0.15
N LEU A 195 -19.56 -17.66 -0.25
CA LEU A 195 -20.50 -17.79 0.84
C LEU A 195 -20.71 -19.27 1.15
N ILE A 196 -20.53 -19.65 2.41
CA ILE A 196 -20.78 -20.99 2.92
C ILE A 196 -21.79 -20.89 4.06
N HIS A 197 -22.97 -21.47 3.87
CA HIS A 197 -24.02 -21.47 4.88
C HIS A 197 -23.78 -22.53 5.96
N GLN A 198 -24.26 -22.25 7.18
CA GLN A 198 -24.19 -23.14 8.35
C GLN A 198 -22.77 -23.68 8.58
N ALA A 199 -21.89 -22.81 9.05
CA ALA A 199 -20.51 -23.12 9.35
C ALA A 199 -20.42 -24.24 10.40
N ALA A 200 -19.66 -25.28 10.10
CA ALA A 200 -19.37 -26.40 10.98
C ALA A 200 -17.87 -26.43 11.29
N ALA A 201 -17.48 -27.11 12.38
CA ALA A 201 -16.07 -27.21 12.76
C ALA A 201 -15.17 -27.76 11.64
N LYS A 202 -15.73 -28.65 10.78
CA LYS A 202 -15.07 -29.23 9.59
C LYS A 202 -14.75 -28.23 8.47
N ASP A 203 -15.33 -27.04 8.53
CA ASP A 203 -15.07 -25.97 7.55
C ASP A 203 -13.90 -25.11 7.97
N SER A 204 -13.34 -25.35 9.16
CA SER A 204 -12.09 -24.70 9.53
C SER A 204 -10.98 -25.19 8.59
N GLY A 205 -10.11 -24.29 8.18
CA GLY A 205 -9.02 -24.63 7.27
C GLY A 205 -8.53 -23.44 6.47
N HIS A 206 -7.71 -23.75 5.47
CA HIS A 206 -7.08 -22.79 4.60
C HIS A 206 -7.97 -22.51 3.39
N TYR A 207 -8.41 -21.26 3.24
CA TYR A 207 -9.18 -20.81 2.10
C TYR A 207 -8.29 -20.01 1.15
N THR A 208 -8.11 -20.53 -0.06
CA THR A 208 -7.29 -19.89 -1.10
C THR A 208 -8.18 -19.35 -2.21
N CYS A 209 -8.01 -18.07 -2.52
CA CYS A 209 -8.54 -17.47 -3.74
C CYS A 209 -7.49 -17.53 -4.85
N SER A 210 -7.84 -18.16 -5.97
CA SER A 210 -6.94 -18.42 -7.10
C SER A 210 -7.53 -17.88 -8.41
N PRO A 211 -7.20 -16.63 -8.80
CA PRO A 211 -7.49 -16.11 -10.13
C PRO A 211 -6.59 -16.74 -11.20
N ALA A 212 -7.02 -16.72 -12.46
CA ALA A 212 -6.27 -17.30 -13.58
C ALA A 212 -5.04 -16.47 -14.00
N THR A 213 -5.12 -15.14 -13.84
CA THR A 213 -4.14 -14.17 -14.37
C THR A 213 -3.46 -13.34 -13.28
N ALA A 214 -3.59 -13.73 -12.02
CA ALA A 214 -3.00 -13.03 -10.88
C ALA A 214 -2.47 -14.03 -9.84
N PRO A 215 -1.58 -13.61 -8.91
CA PRO A 215 -1.11 -14.48 -7.83
C PRO A 215 -2.27 -14.92 -6.92
N THR A 216 -2.11 -16.03 -6.22
CA THR A 216 -3.12 -16.51 -5.26
C THR A 216 -2.96 -15.82 -3.90
N HIS A 217 -4.02 -15.81 -3.11
CA HIS A 217 -3.97 -15.35 -1.73
C HIS A 217 -4.88 -16.17 -0.84
N SER A 218 -4.43 -16.40 0.38
CA SER A 218 -5.09 -17.34 1.27
C SER A 218 -5.18 -16.85 2.70
N ILE A 219 -6.20 -17.32 3.40
CA ILE A 219 -6.47 -17.01 4.81
C ILE A 219 -6.86 -18.28 5.55
N ILE A 220 -6.69 -18.27 6.86
CA ILE A 220 -7.11 -19.38 7.72
C ILE A 220 -8.44 -19.01 8.37
N VAL A 221 -9.44 -19.89 8.25
CA VAL A 221 -10.74 -19.72 8.91
C VAL A 221 -10.86 -20.72 10.05
N HIS A 222 -11.28 -20.23 11.22
CA HIS A 222 -11.51 -21.02 12.43
C HIS A 222 -12.98 -20.96 12.80
N VAL A 223 -13.66 -22.10 12.77
CA VAL A 223 -15.06 -22.21 13.21
C VAL A 223 -15.10 -22.62 14.68
N ILE A 224 -15.49 -21.70 15.56
CA ILE A 224 -15.58 -21.90 17.00
C ILE A 224 -17.00 -22.28 17.38
N ASN A 225 -17.18 -23.33 18.18
CA ASN A 225 -18.47 -23.60 18.80
C ASN A 225 -18.63 -22.72 20.06
N SER A 226 -19.64 -21.86 20.09
CA SER A 226 -19.83 -20.82 21.12
C SER A 226 -20.31 -21.35 22.49
N GLU A 227 -20.03 -22.60 22.83
CA GLU A 227 -20.54 -23.20 24.06
C GLU A 227 -19.69 -23.00 25.33
N LYS A 228 -18.46 -22.47 25.28
CA LYS A 228 -17.73 -22.02 26.50
C LYS A 228 -16.74 -20.88 26.20
N PRO A 229 -16.85 -19.69 26.83
CA PRO A 229 -15.75 -18.73 26.80
C PRO A 229 -14.55 -19.32 27.54
N ALA A 230 -13.39 -19.28 26.91
CA ALA A 230 -12.13 -19.71 27.51
C ALA A 230 -11.89 -18.93 28.81
N ALA A 231 -11.86 -19.63 29.94
CA ALA A 231 -11.46 -19.05 31.21
C ALA A 231 -9.96 -18.75 31.15
N ILE A 232 -9.62 -17.47 31.29
CA ILE A 232 -8.25 -16.99 31.48
C ILE A 232 -7.72 -17.58 32.80
N HIS A 233 -6.84 -18.57 32.73
CA HIS A 233 -6.11 -19.04 33.89
C HIS A 233 -4.96 -18.06 34.20
N HIS A 234 -5.25 -17.04 35.02
CA HIS A 234 -4.19 -16.39 35.79
C HIS A 234 -3.75 -17.36 36.89
N LYS A 235 -2.62 -18.03 36.65
CA LYS A 235 -1.89 -18.77 37.70
C LYS A 235 -1.22 -17.75 38.60
N ASN A 236 -1.95 -17.25 39.59
CA ASN A 236 -1.37 -16.43 40.65
C ASN A 236 -0.75 -17.35 41.70
N THR A 237 0.56 -17.49 41.64
CA THR A 237 1.37 -18.08 42.70
C THR A 237 1.36 -17.12 43.89
N THR A 238 0.59 -17.46 44.92
CA THR A 238 0.77 -16.90 46.26
C THR A 238 1.24 -18.01 47.18
N SER A 239 2.53 -17.95 47.51
CA SER A 239 3.13 -18.58 48.68
C SER A 239 2.48 -18.04 49.95
N ASN A 240 1.98 -18.92 50.82
CA ASN A 240 2.32 -18.88 52.25
C ASN A 240 1.89 -20.13 53.02
N SER A 241 2.85 -20.56 53.85
CA SER A 241 2.95 -21.57 54.89
C SER A 241 1.79 -21.79 55.88
N SER A 242 1.54 -23.06 56.25
CA SER A 242 1.67 -23.64 57.61
C SER A 242 1.03 -25.05 57.61
N GLU A 243 1.77 -26.15 57.80
CA GLU A 243 2.27 -26.76 59.05
C GLU A 243 1.28 -27.79 59.66
N GLY A 244 1.73 -29.05 59.82
CA GLY A 244 1.00 -30.12 60.52
C GLY A 244 1.38 -31.54 60.04
N GLY A 245 2.26 -32.22 60.78
CA GLY A 245 2.96 -33.44 60.35
C GLY A 245 2.40 -34.81 60.77
N GLY A 246 3.13 -35.87 60.37
CA GLY A 246 3.01 -37.25 60.87
C GLY A 246 3.52 -38.31 59.87
N PRO A 247 4.26 -39.37 60.29
CA PRO A 247 5.33 -39.98 59.47
C PRO A 247 4.99 -41.34 58.85
N GLY A 248 5.78 -41.79 57.85
CA GLY A 248 5.73 -43.18 57.39
C GLY A 248 6.56 -43.53 56.14
N HIS A 249 7.79 -43.99 56.37
CA HIS A 249 8.59 -44.99 55.65
C HIS A 249 8.96 -44.90 54.14
N LEU A 250 10.29 -44.89 53.92
CA LEU A 250 11.06 -45.32 52.74
C LEU A 250 11.22 -46.86 52.69
N PRO A 251 11.59 -47.43 51.52
CA PRO A 251 12.99 -47.83 51.26
C PRO A 251 13.46 -47.39 49.86
N ALA A 252 14.66 -46.80 49.66
CA ALA A 252 16.03 -47.32 49.75
C ALA A 252 16.46 -48.25 48.58
N GLY A 253 17.32 -47.73 47.70
CA GLY A 253 18.18 -48.47 46.76
C GLY A 253 18.45 -47.73 45.43
N PRO A 254 19.63 -47.88 44.79
CA PRO A 254 20.87 -47.21 45.22
C PRO A 254 21.48 -46.27 44.16
N LEU A 255 22.37 -45.39 44.64
CA LEU A 255 23.29 -44.56 43.86
C LEU A 255 24.26 -45.39 43.01
N GLN A 256 24.58 -44.89 41.81
CA GLN A 256 25.93 -44.96 41.27
C GLN A 256 26.26 -43.71 40.45
N LEU A 257 27.20 -42.93 40.98
CA LEU A 257 27.95 -41.87 40.32
C LEU A 257 28.98 -42.50 39.36
N LEU A 258 29.22 -41.87 38.22
CA LEU A 258 30.57 -41.67 37.68
C LEU A 258 30.61 -40.49 36.69
N LEU A 259 31.45 -39.53 37.04
CA LEU A 259 31.91 -38.37 36.26
C LEU A 259 33.25 -38.77 35.61
N VAL A 260 33.36 -38.74 34.27
CA VAL A 260 34.59 -38.56 33.47
C VAL A 260 34.10 -38.22 32.05
N GLY A 261 34.57 -37.26 31.26
CA GLY A 261 35.68 -36.32 31.31
C GLY A 261 35.71 -35.58 29.96
N LEU A 262 36.24 -34.35 29.99
CA LEU A 262 36.45 -33.45 28.86
C LEU A 262 37.58 -33.93 27.93
N LEU A 263 37.43 -33.74 26.60
CA LEU A 263 38.24 -32.91 25.68
C LEU A 263 38.21 -33.41 24.22
N PRO A 264 38.45 -32.51 23.24
CA PRO A 264 38.10 -32.63 21.82
C PRO A 264 39.24 -33.22 20.99
N ILE A 265 38.90 -33.71 19.79
CA ILE A 265 39.88 -33.98 18.73
C ILE A 265 39.64 -32.96 17.60
N MET A 266 40.59 -32.04 17.49
CA MET A 266 40.87 -31.22 16.31
C MET A 266 42.11 -31.78 15.60
N VAL A 267 42.37 -31.25 14.39
CA VAL A 267 43.57 -31.40 13.53
C VAL A 267 43.41 -32.53 12.51
N SER A 268 43.55 -32.37 11.19
CA SER A 268 44.00 -31.31 10.25
C SER A 268 43.88 -31.94 8.84
N THR A 269 43.59 -31.27 7.71
CA THR A 269 44.38 -30.27 6.97
C THR A 269 43.44 -29.70 5.90
N GLY A 270 43.15 -28.40 5.82
CA GLY A 270 43.94 -27.33 5.17
C GLY A 270 42.97 -26.56 4.23
N GLY A 271 42.94 -25.24 4.08
CA GLY A 271 43.87 -24.17 4.42
C GLY A 271 43.97 -23.24 3.20
N GLN A 272 43.13 -22.18 3.16
CA GLN A 272 43.06 -20.97 2.28
C GLN A 272 41.55 -20.57 2.27
N ASP A 273 41.03 -19.40 2.65
CA ASP A 273 41.54 -18.07 2.98
C ASP A 273 40.61 -17.44 4.03
N LEU A 274 41.15 -16.95 5.15
CA LEU A 274 40.36 -16.30 6.20
C LEU A 274 41.15 -15.11 6.78
N VAL A 275 41.63 -14.25 5.88
CA VAL A 275 42.20 -12.93 6.23
C VAL A 275 41.45 -11.78 5.50
N GLU A 276 40.51 -12.08 4.60
CA GLU A 276 39.75 -11.05 3.88
C GLU A 276 38.37 -10.71 4.49
N VAL A 277 37.93 -11.41 5.53
CA VAL A 277 36.57 -11.23 6.10
C VAL A 277 36.57 -10.45 7.43
N LEU A 278 37.70 -10.30 8.11
CA LEU A 278 37.79 -9.55 9.38
C LEU A 278 38.26 -8.09 9.24
N GLY A 279 38.45 -7.59 8.00
CA GLY A 279 38.75 -6.18 7.71
C GLY A 279 37.53 -5.30 7.40
N ARG A 280 36.33 -5.87 7.25
CA ARG A 280 35.14 -5.16 6.74
C ARG A 280 34.11 -4.75 7.79
N THR A 281 34.27 -5.15 9.05
CA THR A 281 33.31 -4.82 10.11
C THR A 281 33.66 -3.55 10.90
N ALA A 282 34.90 -3.04 10.85
CA ALA A 282 35.29 -1.85 11.63
C ALA A 282 34.86 -0.50 11.01
N ALA A 283 34.63 -0.44 9.69
CA ALA A 283 34.25 0.80 8.99
C ALA A 283 32.76 1.14 9.14
N TRP A 284 31.91 0.10 9.18
CA TRP A 284 30.46 0.25 9.39
C TRP A 284 30.13 0.80 10.78
N TRP A 285 30.81 0.32 11.82
CA TRP A 285 30.57 0.80 13.19
C TRP A 285 30.99 2.26 13.41
N ARG A 286 32.06 2.75 12.74
CA ARG A 286 32.44 4.17 12.83
C ARG A 286 31.47 5.09 12.09
N ALA A 287 30.96 4.68 10.93
CA ALA A 287 29.98 5.46 10.18
C ALA A 287 28.64 5.54 10.92
N TRP A 288 28.22 4.44 11.55
CA TRP A 288 27.00 4.40 12.35
C TRP A 288 27.12 5.24 13.63
N TRP A 289 28.26 5.20 14.32
CA TRP A 289 28.53 6.03 15.49
C TRP A 289 28.61 7.54 15.17
N GLN A 290 29.22 7.93 14.04
CA GLN A 290 29.26 9.33 13.62
C GLN A 290 27.88 9.87 13.16
N ALA A 291 27.06 9.04 12.51
CA ALA A 291 25.69 9.40 12.19
C ALA A 291 24.84 9.63 13.45
N TRP A 292 25.04 8.81 14.48
CA TRP A 292 24.33 8.94 15.76
C TRP A 292 24.71 10.22 16.51
N LEU A 293 26.01 10.58 16.54
CA LEU A 293 26.45 11.87 17.09
C LEU A 293 25.91 13.07 16.29
N GLY A 294 25.80 12.97 14.97
CA GLY A 294 25.22 14.00 14.11
C GLY A 294 23.73 14.28 14.41
N VAL A 295 22.95 13.22 14.65
CA VAL A 295 21.52 13.36 15.02
C VAL A 295 21.35 13.99 16.41
N CYS A 296 22.21 13.64 17.38
CA CYS A 296 22.21 14.30 18.68
C CYS A 296 22.61 15.79 18.61
N TRP A 297 23.57 16.15 17.74
CA TRP A 297 23.98 17.55 17.55
C TRP A 297 22.89 18.38 16.86
N TRP A 298 22.16 17.80 15.90
CA TRP A 298 21.03 18.44 15.24
C TRP A 298 19.84 18.67 16.18
N TRP A 299 19.56 17.70 17.06
CA TRP A 299 18.54 17.86 18.11
C TRP A 299 18.91 18.91 19.15
N TRP A 300 20.19 19.01 19.53
CA TRP A 300 20.66 20.05 20.45
C TRP A 300 20.55 21.46 19.82
N TRP A 301 20.90 21.61 18.54
CA TRP A 301 20.74 22.89 17.81
C TRP A 301 19.27 23.27 17.59
N TRP A 302 18.40 22.29 17.31
CA TRP A 302 16.97 22.52 17.18
C TRP A 302 16.35 22.94 18.52
N TRP A 303 16.78 22.33 19.64
CA TRP A 303 16.35 22.72 20.98
C TRP A 303 16.87 24.12 21.39
N GLU A 304 18.13 24.47 21.09
CA GLU A 304 18.66 25.81 21.39
C GLU A 304 18.01 26.91 20.50
N GLY A 305 17.60 26.55 19.27
CA GLY A 305 16.86 27.43 18.36
C GLY A 305 15.45 27.80 18.85
N GLU A 306 14.76 26.89 19.55
CA GLU A 306 13.45 27.19 20.14
C GLU A 306 13.52 28.08 21.39
N ARG A 307 14.68 28.21 22.06
CA ARG A 307 14.87 29.15 23.18
C ARG A 307 15.02 30.62 22.77
N GLN A 308 15.40 30.91 21.54
CA GLN A 308 15.62 32.29 21.06
C GLN A 308 14.36 32.94 20.46
N VAL A 309 13.31 32.17 20.15
CA VAL A 309 12.06 32.71 19.57
C VAL A 309 11.03 33.10 20.64
N THR A 310 11.17 32.59 21.88
CA THR A 310 10.31 33.00 23.02
C THR A 310 10.87 34.14 23.87
N GLY A 311 12.05 34.68 23.54
CA GLY A 311 12.71 35.78 24.27
C GLY A 311 12.53 37.20 23.69
N LEU A 312 11.93 37.33 22.50
CA LEU A 312 11.78 38.62 21.80
C LEU A 312 10.34 39.17 21.78
N ALA A 313 9.41 38.55 22.52
CA ALA A 313 8.00 38.95 22.57
C ALA A 313 7.60 39.70 23.87
N THR A 314 8.54 40.33 24.58
CA THR A 314 8.25 41.04 25.85
C THR A 314 8.81 42.47 25.96
N THR A 315 9.15 43.11 24.84
CA THR A 315 9.54 44.54 24.82
C THR A 315 8.98 45.23 23.58
N LEU A 316 7.65 45.41 23.54
CA LEU A 316 6.99 46.42 22.69
C LEU A 316 5.52 46.60 23.13
N THR A 317 5.33 46.94 24.40
CA THR A 317 4.13 47.62 24.90
C THR A 317 4.55 48.55 26.02
N ARG A 318 5.02 49.75 25.64
CA ARG A 318 4.95 50.95 26.47
C ARG A 318 4.85 52.18 25.57
#